data_AF-A0A8J3E3X5-F1
#
_entry.id   AF-A0A8J3E3X5-F1
#
_cell.length_a   1.000
_cell.length_b   1.000
_cell.length_c   1.000
_cell.angle_alpha   90.00
_cell.angle_beta   90.00
_cell.angle_gamma   90.00
#
_symmetry.space_group_name_H-M   'P 1'
#
loop_
_entity.id
_entity.type
_entity.pdbx_description
1 polymer ?
#
loop_
_entity_poly.entity_id
_entity_poly.type
_entity_poly.pdbx_seq_one_letter_code
_entity_poly.pdbx_strand_id
1 'polypeptide(L)'
;MLSAKHGPFDSPEEVAGPSGGCAMTTYIMLANWTDRGAQTAKDSPNRVDTARKMLKEMGGDFAQLFLTMGKYDFVAVYEAPDDAVAARFSVQLGMLGYVRTQTLKAFPEPAYREIMRSLA
;
A
#
# COMPACT_ATOMS: atom_id res chain seq x y z
N MET A 1 14.43 -9.24 -44.30
CA MET A 1 13.50 -8.20 -43.80
C MET A 1 12.32 -8.89 -43.14
N LEU A 2 12.35 -9.04 -41.82
CA LEU A 2 11.21 -9.56 -41.05
C LEU A 2 10.35 -8.37 -40.61
N SER A 3 9.07 -8.38 -40.97
CA SER A 3 8.04 -7.50 -40.40
C SER A 3 7.45 -8.20 -39.17
N ALA A 4 7.74 -7.66 -37.98
CA ALA A 4 7.13 -8.11 -36.73
C ALA A 4 5.71 -7.53 -36.62
N LYS A 5 4.72 -8.41 -36.47
CA LYS A 5 3.33 -8.03 -36.16
C LYS A 5 3.25 -7.68 -34.67
N HIS A 6 2.83 -6.46 -34.37
CA HIS A 6 2.52 -6.01 -33.01
C HIS A 6 1.25 -6.73 -32.52
N GLY A 7 1.26 -7.22 -31.28
CA GLY A 7 0.10 -7.84 -30.61
C GLY A 7 -0.87 -6.80 -30.06
N PRO A 8 -2.11 -7.17 -29.66
CA PRO A 8 -3.20 -6.23 -29.40
C PRO A 8 -3.15 -5.55 -28.02
N PHE A 9 -1.96 -5.46 -27.40
CA PHE A 9 -1.74 -4.78 -26.13
C PHE A 9 -0.83 -3.55 -26.27
N ASP A 10 -0.81 -2.95 -27.47
CA ASP A 10 -0.38 -1.55 -27.62
C ASP A 10 -1.58 -0.64 -27.30
N SER A 11 -1.48 -0.06 -26.11
CA SER A 11 -2.21 1.03 -25.44
C SER A 11 -3.22 1.86 -26.24
N PRO A 12 -4.35 2.21 -25.59
CA PRO A 12 -4.84 3.57 -25.64
C PRO A 12 -4.89 4.18 -24.24
N GLU A 13 -4.16 5.29 -24.09
CA GLU A 13 -4.41 6.45 -23.24
C GLU A 13 -5.36 6.27 -22.03
N GLU A 14 -4.73 6.29 -20.85
CA GLU A 14 -5.01 7.29 -19.81
C GLU A 14 -6.50 7.57 -19.52
N VAL A 15 -7.08 6.72 -18.67
CA VAL A 15 -8.26 7.11 -17.88
C VAL A 15 -7.83 8.25 -16.95
N ALA A 16 -8.08 9.49 -17.36
CA ALA A 16 -7.75 10.69 -16.62
C ALA A 16 -8.51 10.75 -15.27
N GLY A 17 -7.84 10.28 -14.21
CA GLY A 17 -8.03 10.70 -12.82
C GLY A 17 -7.28 12.01 -12.54
N PRO A 18 -7.46 12.64 -11.36
CA PRO A 18 -7.15 14.05 -11.14
C PRO A 18 -5.67 14.38 -11.45
N SER A 19 -5.48 15.25 -12.44
CA SER A 19 -4.33 16.11 -12.72
C SER A 19 -3.02 15.84 -11.94
N GLY A 20 -2.00 15.34 -12.65
CA GLY A 20 -0.63 15.88 -12.52
C GLY A 20 0.18 15.53 -11.27
N GLY A 21 -0.12 14.44 -10.56
CA GLY A 21 0.78 13.84 -9.58
C GLY A 21 1.05 12.38 -9.95
N CYS A 22 2.27 11.88 -9.76
CA CYS A 22 2.61 10.45 -9.96
C CYS A 22 1.48 9.57 -9.41
N ALA A 23 0.90 8.68 -10.23
CA ALA A 23 -0.23 7.86 -9.83
C ALA A 23 0.18 6.92 -8.69
N MET A 24 -0.12 7.33 -7.46
CA MET A 24 0.26 6.56 -6.27
C MET A 24 -0.65 5.34 -6.15
N THR A 25 -0.05 4.18 -5.89
CA THR A 25 -0.81 2.94 -5.64
C THR A 25 -1.25 2.90 -4.19
N THR A 26 -2.53 2.61 -3.94
CA THR A 26 -3.08 2.43 -2.60
C THR A 26 -2.82 1.00 -2.08
N TYR A 27 -2.41 0.92 -0.82
CA TYR A 27 -2.18 -0.32 -0.09
C TYR A 27 -2.94 -0.30 1.23
N ILE A 28 -3.44 -1.48 1.60
CA ILE A 28 -4.03 -1.73 2.91
C ILE A 28 -3.09 -2.67 3.66
N MET A 29 -2.58 -2.23 4.80
CA MET A 29 -1.79 -3.06 5.71
C MET A 29 -2.64 -3.47 6.90
N LEU A 30 -2.80 -4.78 7.06
CA LEU A 30 -3.38 -5.41 8.22
C LEU A 30 -2.23 -5.81 9.14
N ALA A 31 -2.28 -5.42 10.41
CA ALA A 31 -1.18 -5.69 11.33
C ALA A 31 -1.67 -6.23 12.67
N ASN A 32 -0.86 -7.11 13.25
CA ASN A 32 -1.00 -7.57 14.62
C ASN A 32 0.27 -7.28 15.40
N TRP A 33 0.13 -7.07 16.70
CA TRP A 33 1.26 -7.02 17.61
C TRP A 33 2.07 -8.33 17.59
N THR A 34 3.38 -8.21 17.75
CA THR A 34 4.19 -9.30 18.29
C THR A 34 4.09 -9.29 19.81
N ASP A 35 4.58 -10.34 20.49
CA ASP A 35 4.62 -10.37 21.97
C ASP A 35 5.39 -9.17 22.53
N ARG A 36 6.54 -8.83 21.94
CA ARG A 36 7.33 -7.64 22.28
C ARG A 36 6.53 -6.36 22.08
N GLY A 37 5.84 -6.26 20.95
CA GLY A 37 5.03 -5.11 20.62
C GLY A 37 3.89 -4.91 21.63
N ALA A 38 3.18 -5.98 21.97
CA ALA A 38 2.09 -5.94 22.96
C ALA A 38 2.59 -5.53 24.36
N GLN A 39 3.73 -6.09 24.80
CA GLN A 39 4.35 -5.71 26.09
C GLN A 39 4.75 -4.23 26.15
N THR A 40 5.07 -3.63 24.99
CA THR A 40 5.48 -2.23 24.88
C THR A 40 4.43 -1.38 24.15
N ALA A 41 3.14 -1.77 24.20
CA ALA A 41 2.09 -1.16 23.39
C ALA A 41 1.91 0.35 23.64
N LYS A 42 2.27 0.84 24.83
CA LYS A 42 2.24 2.28 25.18
C LYS A 42 3.10 3.14 24.25
N ASP A 43 4.16 2.57 23.68
CA ASP A 43 5.06 3.27 22.74
C ASP A 43 4.53 3.24 21.29
N SER A 44 3.33 2.69 21.05
CA SER A 44 2.75 2.57 19.70
C SER A 44 2.68 3.88 18.95
N PRO A 45 2.24 5.00 19.56
CA PRO A 45 2.15 6.28 18.85
C PRO A 45 3.50 6.69 18.23
N ASN A 46 4.59 6.60 19.00
CA ASN A 46 5.94 6.92 18.51
C ASN A 46 6.40 6.00 17.38
N ARG A 47 6.00 4.72 17.42
CA ARG A 47 6.27 3.77 16.32
C ARG A 47 5.51 4.11 15.05
N VAL A 48 4.27 4.59 15.17
CA VAL A 48 3.49 5.08 14.03
C VAL A 48 4.16 6.29 13.41
N ASP A 49 4.64 7.23 14.21
CA ASP A 49 5.37 8.41 13.70
C ASP A 49 6.65 8.01 12.95
N THR A 50 7.38 7.05 13.50
CA THR A 50 8.57 6.46 12.86
C THR A 50 8.21 5.79 11.53
N ALA A 51 7.11 5.03 11.49
CA ALA A 51 6.62 4.38 10.28
C ALA A 51 6.20 5.38 9.20
N ARG A 52 5.49 6.47 9.59
CA ARG A 52 5.10 7.56 8.68
C ARG A 52 6.31 8.22 8.06
N LYS A 53 7.31 8.58 8.89
CA LYS A 53 8.55 9.18 8.42
C LYS A 53 9.29 8.27 7.45
N MET A 54 9.44 6.99 7.82
CA MET A 54 10.08 5.99 6.97
C MET A 54 9.40 5.87 5.60
N LEU A 55 8.06 5.77 5.56
CA LEU A 55 7.33 5.71 4.30
C LEU A 55 7.50 7.00 3.47
N LYS A 56 7.48 8.17 4.13
CA LYS A 56 7.66 9.47 3.46
C LYS A 56 9.03 9.61 2.81
N GLU A 57 10.08 9.13 3.47
CA GLU A 57 11.45 9.09 2.93
C GLU A 57 11.58 8.21 1.67
N MET A 58 10.69 7.23 1.52
CA MET A 58 10.61 6.39 0.32
C MET A 58 9.65 6.94 -0.75
N GLY A 59 9.10 8.13 -0.55
CA GLY A 59 8.15 8.76 -1.48
C GLY A 59 6.70 8.30 -1.34
N GLY A 60 6.38 7.49 -0.32
CA GLY A 60 5.00 7.12 0.01
C GLY A 60 4.34 8.07 1.02
N ASP A 61 3.09 7.79 1.38
CA ASP A 61 2.41 8.51 2.47
C ASP A 61 1.36 7.64 3.18
N PHE A 62 1.10 7.90 4.47
CA PHE A 62 0.03 7.24 5.20
C PHE A 62 -1.26 8.05 5.08
N ALA A 63 -2.25 7.50 4.40
CA ALA A 63 -3.57 8.09 4.33
C ALA A 63 -4.29 7.96 5.69
N GLN A 64 -4.40 6.75 6.24
CA GLN A 64 -5.20 6.47 7.44
C GLN A 64 -4.58 5.35 8.28
N LEU A 65 -4.82 5.38 9.60
CA LEU A 65 -4.49 4.30 10.53
C LEU A 65 -5.63 4.13 11.53
N PHE A 66 -6.02 2.89 11.76
CA PHE A 66 -7.05 2.50 12.70
C PHE A 66 -6.49 1.47 13.68
N LEU A 67 -6.80 1.63 14.97
CA LEU A 67 -6.76 0.55 15.94
C LEU A 67 -8.10 -0.20 15.84
N THR A 68 -8.05 -1.52 15.71
CA THR A 68 -9.24 -2.36 15.54
C THR A 68 -9.36 -3.39 16.65
N MET A 69 -10.58 -3.81 16.96
CA MET A 69 -10.88 -4.82 17.98
C MET A 69 -11.37 -6.11 17.29
N GLY A 70 -10.45 -6.88 16.72
CA GLY A 70 -10.79 -8.08 15.95
C GLY A 70 -9.57 -8.92 15.60
N LYS A 71 -9.62 -9.60 14.45
CA LYS A 71 -8.51 -10.46 13.98
C LYS A 71 -7.19 -9.71 13.84
N TYR A 72 -7.27 -8.44 13.42
CA TYR A 72 -6.13 -7.55 13.29
C TYR A 72 -6.21 -6.45 14.34
N ASP A 73 -5.06 -6.06 14.87
CA ASP A 73 -4.95 -4.97 15.85
C ASP A 73 -4.94 -3.61 15.15
N PHE A 74 -4.39 -3.55 13.93
CA PHE A 74 -4.36 -2.33 13.13
C PHE A 74 -4.77 -2.57 11.68
N VAL A 75 -5.37 -1.53 11.11
CA VAL A 75 -5.56 -1.37 9.68
C VAL A 75 -4.96 -0.04 9.28
N ALA A 76 -4.00 -0.05 8.36
CA ALA A 76 -3.42 1.15 7.77
C ALA A 76 -3.76 1.23 6.29
N VAL A 77 -4.13 2.42 5.83
CA VAL A 77 -4.22 2.76 4.41
C VAL A 77 -3.06 3.68 4.09
N TYR A 78 -2.23 3.30 3.14
CA TYR A 78 -1.08 4.09 2.74
C TYR A 78 -0.89 4.00 1.23
N GLU A 79 -0.15 4.95 0.70
CA GLU A 79 0.14 5.08 -0.71
C GLU A 79 1.63 4.94 -0.94
N ALA A 80 2.02 4.31 -2.04
CA ALA A 80 3.41 4.21 -2.46
C ALA A 80 3.54 4.42 -3.98
N PRO A 81 4.71 4.89 -4.46
CA PRO A 81 4.95 5.10 -5.89
C PRO A 81 4.88 3.81 -6.71
N ASP A 82 5.33 2.69 -6.13
CA ASP A 82 5.35 1.38 -6.77
C ASP A 82 5.33 0.23 -5.73
N ASP A 83 5.20 -0.99 -6.24
CA ASP A 83 5.13 -2.23 -5.43
C ASP A 83 6.44 -2.51 -4.69
N ALA A 84 7.59 -2.09 -5.23
CA ALA A 84 8.89 -2.31 -4.60
C ALA A 84 9.06 -1.42 -3.36
N VAL A 85 8.59 -0.16 -3.41
CA VAL A 85 8.55 0.73 -2.25
C VAL A 85 7.62 0.18 -1.17
N ALA A 86 6.42 -0.27 -1.54
CA ALA A 86 5.48 -0.86 -0.58
C ALA A 86 6.02 -2.14 0.08
N ALA A 87 6.71 -3.00 -0.69
CA ALA A 87 7.36 -4.19 -0.17
C ALA A 87 8.53 -3.83 0.76
N ARG A 88 9.38 -2.89 0.38
CA ARG A 88 10.49 -2.40 1.21
C ARG A 88 10.00 -1.84 2.54
N PHE A 89 8.95 -1.02 2.52
CA PHE A 89 8.31 -0.50 3.72
C PHE A 89 7.79 -1.62 4.63
N SER A 90 7.09 -2.61 4.08
CA SER A 90 6.57 -3.75 4.82
C SER A 90 7.68 -4.59 5.49
N VAL A 91 8.78 -4.83 4.76
CA VAL A 91 9.95 -5.55 5.29
C VAL A 91 10.64 -4.75 6.39
N GLN A 92 10.88 -3.45 6.18
CA GLN A 92 11.52 -2.60 7.18
C GLN A 92 10.68 -2.50 8.47
N LEU A 93 9.35 -2.41 8.37
CA LEU A 93 8.46 -2.49 9.52
C LEU A 93 8.60 -3.81 10.28
N GLY A 94 8.62 -4.94 9.54
CA GLY A 94 8.80 -6.27 10.12
C GLY A 94 10.13 -6.40 10.87
N MET A 95 11.21 -5.82 10.33
CA MET A 95 12.54 -5.82 10.96
C MET A 95 12.58 -5.13 12.33
N LEU A 96 11.68 -4.16 12.58
CA LEU A 96 11.58 -3.52 13.90
C LEU A 96 11.02 -4.48 14.98
N GLY A 97 10.31 -5.52 14.56
CA GLY A 97 9.88 -6.62 15.43
C GLY A 97 8.70 -6.32 16.37
N TYR A 98 7.99 -5.21 16.16
CA TYR A 98 6.83 -4.84 16.98
C TYR A 98 5.49 -5.32 16.42
N VAL A 99 5.41 -5.51 15.10
CA VAL A 99 4.20 -5.94 14.42
C VAL A 99 4.50 -7.02 13.38
N ARG A 100 3.51 -7.87 13.10
CA ARG A 100 3.44 -8.73 11.93
C ARG A 100 2.40 -8.15 10.99
N THR A 101 2.74 -8.05 9.71
CA THR A 101 1.93 -7.35 8.72
C THR A 101 1.50 -8.28 7.59
N GLN A 102 0.33 -7.99 7.02
CA GLN A 102 -0.16 -8.52 5.76
C GLN A 102 -0.55 -7.33 4.90
N THR A 103 0.11 -7.17 3.76
CA THR A 103 -0.09 -6.03 2.85
C THR A 103 -0.95 -6.46 1.67
N LEU A 104 -1.98 -5.68 1.36
CA LEU A 104 -2.91 -5.86 0.25
C LEU A 104 -2.75 -4.69 -0.71
N LYS A 105 -2.41 -4.97 -1.97
CA LYS A 105 -2.55 -3.97 -3.04
C LYS A 105 -4.04 -3.73 -3.27
N ALA A 106 -4.48 -2.49 -3.21
CA ALA A 106 -5.88 -2.13 -3.26
C ALA A 106 -6.20 -1.32 -4.52
N PHE A 107 -7.23 -1.73 -5.25
CA PHE A 107 -7.80 -0.93 -6.32
C PHE A 107 -8.87 -0.01 -5.74
N PRO A 108 -8.77 1.32 -5.93
CA PRO A 108 -9.82 2.22 -5.51
C PRO A 108 -11.11 1.94 -6.30
N GLU A 109 -12.26 2.36 -5.75
CA GLU A 109 -13.57 2.06 -6.32
C GLU A 109 -13.68 2.37 -7.84
N PRO A 110 -13.16 3.50 -8.37
CA PRO A 110 -13.21 3.76 -9.81
C PRO A 110 -12.50 2.69 -10.65
N ALA A 111 -11.31 2.22 -10.22
CA ALA A 111 -10.56 1.19 -10.91
C ALA A 111 -11.26 -0.17 -10.82
N TYR A 112 -11.83 -0.51 -9.66
CA TYR A 112 -12.68 -1.69 -9.50
C TYR A 112 -13.86 -1.68 -10.48
N ARG A 113 -14.57 -0.54 -10.62
CA ARG A 113 -15.68 -0.39 -11.56
C ARG A 113 -15.24 -0.60 -13.01
N GLU A 114 -14.07 -0.10 -13.38
CA GLU A 114 -13.51 -0.33 -14.72
C GLU A 114 -13.18 -1.80 -14.97
N ILE A 115 -12.56 -2.48 -13.99
CA ILE A 115 -12.29 -3.92 -14.06
C ILE A 115 -13.59 -4.71 -14.22
N MET A 116 -14.68 -4.32 -13.57
CA MET A 116 -15.97 -4.99 -13.75
C MET A 116 -16.57 -4.73 -15.14
N ARG A 117 -16.41 -3.52 -15.69
CA ARG A 117 -16.89 -3.19 -17.05
C ARG A 117 -16.18 -3.99 -18.13
N SER A 118 -14.91 -4.33 -17.96
CA SER A 118 -14.14 -5.09 -18.95
C SER A 118 -14.51 -6.58 -19.04
N LEU A 119 -15.38 -7.06 -18.15
CA LEU A 119 -15.89 -8.45 -18.18
C LEU A 119 -17.16 -8.62 -19.01
N ALA A 120 -17.81 -7.52 -19.40
CA ALA A 120 -19.05 -7.51 -20.18
C ALA A 120 -18.76 -7.40 -21.69
#